data_AF-A0A3M1QSG9-F1
#
_entry.id   AF-A0A3M1QSG9-F1
#
_cell.length_a   1.000
_cell.length_b   1.000
_cell.length_c   1.000
_cell.angle_alpha   90.00
_cell.angle_beta   90.00
_cell.angle_gamma   90.00
#
_symmetry.space_group_name_H-M   'P 1'
#
loop_
_entity.id
_entity.type
_entity.pdbx_description
1 polymer ?
#
loop_
_entity_poly.entity_id
_entity_poly.type
_entity_poly.pdbx_seq_one_letter_code
_entity_poly.pdbx_strand_id
1 'polypeptide(L)'
;MSPSGGFKLPKLPLQWSPIRTILTGIAAIAFVVAIIFGLGIFKNAPPELQPNAIWLGTEWTYEPRDLADVALLAQRLRENEIGTVYAWVSWLQSDNTWRGAENFDAVRNFVSQFNTAYPEARLYAWLGLPVNLGEDNYRLDDEEFQQRVATFSQTVVHDFGFDGVFLNVEPVWDGDTNFLDLLRVVRTSVGETASISVAIPPDWSPLGVDIPVPPLIEPGTVWQREYKQRVALLTDEMAVMAYNSGLSSPDDYVKWMAYQVESFASAVAELDASTNLVIGIPTYDAEPPAHDPAVENVTSAVDGIRTGLLQAGDAADFVRGVAIFAEWETDTTEWAQFNAEWVAK
;
A
#
# COMPACT_ATOMS: atom_id res chain seq x y z
N MET A 1 -51.78 -70.50 -6.29
CA MET A 1 -51.26 -69.22 -6.80
C MET A 1 -50.75 -68.41 -5.62
N SER A 2 -49.43 -68.28 -5.50
CA SER A 2 -48.68 -67.14 -4.93
C SER A 2 -47.19 -67.46 -5.06
N PRO A 3 -46.32 -66.48 -5.39
CA PRO A 3 -45.16 -66.73 -6.24
C PRO A 3 -43.90 -67.10 -5.48
N SER A 4 -43.19 -68.08 -6.05
CA SER A 4 -41.76 -68.34 -5.87
C SER A 4 -40.92 -67.16 -6.38
N GLY A 5 -40.05 -66.61 -5.55
CA GLY A 5 -39.17 -65.51 -5.98
C GLY A 5 -38.13 -65.08 -4.94
N GLY A 6 -37.36 -66.03 -4.41
CA GLY A 6 -36.17 -65.69 -3.61
C GLY A 6 -35.06 -65.16 -4.51
N PHE A 7 -34.78 -63.86 -4.44
CA PHE A 7 -33.70 -63.20 -5.17
C PHE A 7 -32.35 -63.80 -4.71
N LYS A 8 -31.73 -64.65 -5.54
CA LYS A 8 -30.36 -65.15 -5.30
C LYS A 8 -29.38 -64.06 -5.74
N LEU A 9 -28.70 -63.45 -4.77
CA LEU A 9 -27.54 -62.59 -5.02
C LEU A 9 -26.47 -63.37 -5.81
N PRO A 10 -25.91 -62.80 -6.89
CA PRO A 10 -24.78 -63.42 -7.58
C PRO A 10 -23.59 -63.46 -6.61
N LYS A 11 -23.08 -64.65 -6.30
CA LYS A 11 -21.76 -64.79 -5.67
C LYS A 11 -20.71 -64.47 -6.74
N LEU A 12 -20.30 -63.21 -6.81
CA LEU A 12 -19.12 -62.82 -7.57
C LEU A 12 -17.89 -63.43 -6.87
N PRO A 13 -17.16 -64.38 -7.50
CA PRO A 13 -15.91 -64.84 -6.94
C PRO A 13 -14.88 -63.74 -7.13
N LEU A 14 -14.75 -62.86 -6.14
CA LEU A 14 -13.58 -61.97 -6.06
C LEU A 14 -12.37 -62.82 -5.65
N GLN A 15 -11.75 -63.49 -6.62
CA GLN A 15 -10.39 -63.99 -6.47
C GLN A 15 -9.44 -62.81 -6.65
N TRP A 16 -9.09 -62.18 -5.53
CA TRP A 16 -8.03 -61.17 -5.49
C TRP A 16 -6.70 -61.91 -5.71
N SER A 17 -6.10 -61.77 -6.90
CA SER A 17 -4.74 -62.26 -7.07
C SER A 17 -3.79 -61.43 -6.20
N PRO A 18 -2.72 -62.03 -5.64
CA PRO A 18 -1.74 -61.28 -4.84
C PRO A 18 -1.20 -60.04 -5.56
N ILE A 19 -1.09 -60.13 -6.88
CA ILE A 19 -0.62 -59.06 -7.77
C ILE A 19 -1.58 -57.87 -7.80
N ARG A 20 -2.91 -58.09 -7.82
CA ARG A 20 -3.88 -56.99 -7.79
C ARG A 20 -3.85 -56.23 -6.46
N THR A 21 -3.67 -56.95 -5.35
CA THR A 21 -3.58 -56.34 -4.00
C THR A 21 -2.34 -55.47 -3.87
N ILE A 22 -1.20 -55.92 -4.42
CA ILE A 22 0.04 -55.14 -4.48
C ILE A 22 -0.14 -53.91 -5.36
N LEU A 23 -0.74 -54.06 -6.55
CA LEU A 23 -1.00 -52.94 -7.46
C LEU A 23 -1.95 -51.89 -6.86
N THR A 24 -3.01 -52.32 -6.15
CA THR A 24 -3.89 -51.39 -5.44
C THR A 24 -3.20 -50.70 -4.27
N GLY A 25 -2.29 -51.38 -3.57
CA GLY A 25 -1.48 -50.78 -2.51
C GLY A 25 -0.54 -49.70 -3.05
N ILE A 26 0.16 -50.00 -4.16
CA ILE A 26 1.04 -49.03 -4.84
C ILE A 26 0.23 -47.83 -5.36
N ALA A 27 -0.93 -48.06 -5.97
CA ALA A 27 -1.80 -46.99 -6.46
C ALA A 27 -2.33 -46.10 -5.32
N ALA A 28 -2.70 -46.69 -4.18
CA ALA A 28 -3.14 -45.94 -3.00
C ALA A 28 -2.00 -45.08 -2.42
N ILE A 29 -0.79 -45.64 -2.33
CA ILE A 29 0.39 -44.88 -1.88
C ILE A 29 0.70 -43.74 -2.86
N ALA A 30 0.70 -44.00 -4.16
CA ALA A 30 0.93 -42.98 -5.17
C ALA A 30 -0.13 -41.86 -5.12
N PHE A 31 -1.39 -42.21 -4.86
CA PHE A 31 -2.47 -41.26 -4.70
C PHE A 31 -2.32 -40.40 -3.44
N VAL A 32 -1.94 -41.00 -2.30
CA VAL A 32 -1.65 -40.25 -1.06
C VAL A 32 -0.44 -39.33 -1.25
N VAL A 33 0.62 -39.80 -1.92
CA VAL A 33 1.79 -38.97 -2.25
C VAL A 33 1.37 -37.82 -3.17
N ALA A 34 0.56 -38.07 -4.20
CA ALA A 34 0.05 -37.02 -5.09
C ALA A 34 -0.82 -35.99 -4.35
N ILE A 35 -1.62 -36.42 -3.38
CA ILE A 35 -2.40 -35.52 -2.51
C ILE A 35 -1.47 -34.69 -1.61
N ILE A 36 -0.45 -35.30 -0.99
CA ILE A 36 0.50 -34.59 -0.13
C ILE A 36 1.29 -33.55 -0.93
N PHE A 37 1.78 -33.93 -2.12
CA PHE A 37 2.47 -32.99 -3.01
C PHE A 37 1.52 -31.92 -3.55
N GLY A 38 0.29 -32.28 -3.93
CA GLY A 38 -0.72 -31.32 -4.37
C GLY A 38 -1.07 -30.30 -3.28
N LEU A 39 -1.34 -30.77 -2.05
CA LEU A 39 -1.61 -29.91 -0.89
C LEU A 39 -0.39 -29.06 -0.49
N GLY A 40 0.83 -29.58 -0.66
CA GLY A 40 2.06 -28.83 -0.45
C GLY A 40 2.26 -27.70 -1.46
N ILE A 41 1.83 -27.89 -2.71
CA ILE A 41 1.86 -26.84 -3.74
C ILE A 41 0.84 -25.72 -3.44
N PHE A 42 -0.36 -26.06 -2.96
CA PHE A 42 -1.37 -25.06 -2.57
C PHE A 42 -1.06 -24.32 -1.26
N LYS A 43 -0.28 -24.93 -0.35
CA LYS A 43 0.16 -24.27 0.90
C LYS A 43 1.35 -23.32 0.73
N ASN A 44 2.03 -23.35 -0.42
CA ASN A 44 3.24 -22.58 -0.66
C ASN A 44 3.01 -21.34 -1.53
N ALA A 45 1.75 -20.97 -1.82
CA ALA A 45 1.49 -19.60 -2.27
C ALA A 45 1.89 -18.68 -1.10
N PRO A 46 2.76 -17.67 -1.32
CA PRO A 46 2.99 -16.65 -0.32
C PRO A 46 1.65 -16.09 0.14
N PRO A 47 1.45 -15.79 1.44
CA PRO A 47 0.25 -15.11 1.88
C PRO A 47 0.06 -13.84 1.02
N GLU A 48 -1.15 -13.66 0.51
CA GLU A 48 -1.50 -12.49 -0.28
C GLU A 48 -1.41 -11.25 0.61
N LEU A 49 -0.70 -10.22 0.15
CA LEU A 49 -0.55 -8.97 0.88
C LEU A 49 -1.93 -8.34 1.02
N GLN A 50 -2.30 -7.98 2.25
CA GLN A 50 -3.56 -7.30 2.51
C GLN A 50 -3.59 -5.94 1.75
N PRO A 51 -4.75 -5.54 1.19
CA PRO A 51 -4.83 -4.49 0.18
C PRO A 51 -4.56 -3.07 0.72
N ASN A 52 -4.77 -2.82 2.00
CA ASN A 52 -4.77 -1.46 2.54
C ASN A 52 -3.41 -1.08 3.16
N ALA A 53 -3.23 0.22 3.38
CA ALA A 53 -2.04 0.80 3.98
C ALA A 53 -2.36 1.78 5.12
N ILE A 54 -1.36 2.16 5.90
CA ILE A 54 -1.49 3.17 6.97
C ILE A 54 -0.15 3.86 7.25
N TRP A 55 -0.20 5.14 7.66
CA TRP A 55 0.95 5.85 8.21
C TRP A 55 1.02 5.70 9.73
N LEU A 56 2.21 5.37 10.24
CA LEU A 56 2.53 5.35 11.66
C LEU A 56 3.60 6.40 11.98
N GLY A 57 3.35 7.19 13.02
CA GLY A 57 4.20 8.30 13.42
C GLY A 57 5.27 7.93 14.44
N THR A 58 5.89 8.97 14.99
CA THR A 58 6.97 8.87 15.98
C THR A 58 6.56 8.17 17.26
N GLU A 59 5.27 8.19 17.60
CA GLU A 59 4.72 7.47 18.75
C GLU A 59 5.07 5.99 18.66
N TRP A 60 5.07 5.40 17.46
CA TRP A 60 5.48 4.01 17.26
C TRP A 60 6.98 3.79 17.13
N THR A 61 7.69 4.71 16.47
CA THR A 61 9.06 4.45 16.02
C THR A 61 10.15 5.08 16.89
N TYR A 62 9.86 6.16 17.61
CA TYR A 62 10.83 6.85 18.47
C TYR A 62 10.71 6.47 19.95
N GLU A 63 9.55 5.95 20.34
CA GLU A 63 9.32 5.51 21.72
C GLU A 63 9.52 3.99 21.85
N PRO A 64 10.16 3.51 22.93
CA PRO A 64 10.19 2.08 23.22
C PRO A 64 8.77 1.52 23.33
N ARG A 65 8.48 0.44 22.60
CA ARG A 65 7.21 -0.28 22.66
C ARG A 65 7.36 -1.63 23.34
N ASP A 66 6.34 -2.00 24.10
CA ASP A 66 6.20 -3.34 24.63
C ASP A 66 5.70 -4.28 23.52
N LEU A 67 6.15 -5.54 23.55
CA LEU A 67 5.77 -6.56 22.55
C LEU A 67 4.25 -6.76 22.47
N ALA A 68 3.54 -6.56 23.59
CA ALA A 68 2.09 -6.66 23.63
C ALA A 68 1.40 -5.55 22.82
N ASP A 69 1.92 -4.32 22.88
CA ASP A 69 1.35 -3.18 22.14
C ASP A 69 1.54 -3.37 20.63
N VAL A 70 2.72 -3.82 20.21
CA VAL A 70 3.00 -4.12 18.79
C VAL A 70 2.15 -5.30 18.31
N ALA A 71 1.90 -6.30 19.15
CA ALA A 71 0.99 -7.39 18.81
C ALA A 71 -0.47 -6.93 18.66
N LEU A 72 -0.94 -6.00 19.51
CA LEU A 72 -2.26 -5.40 19.40
C LEU A 72 -2.41 -4.53 18.15
N LEU A 73 -1.38 -3.75 17.81
CA LEU A 73 -1.32 -3.03 16.53
C LEU A 73 -1.43 -4.02 15.37
N ALA A 74 -0.57 -5.04 15.33
CA ALA A 74 -0.57 -6.05 14.27
C ALA A 74 -1.93 -6.77 14.14
N GLN A 75 -2.64 -6.98 15.25
CA GLN A 75 -4.00 -7.51 15.22
C GLN A 75 -4.99 -6.51 14.58
N ARG A 76 -4.99 -5.25 15.02
CA ARG A 76 -5.85 -4.20 14.44
C ARG A 76 -5.63 -4.05 12.95
N LEU A 77 -4.36 -4.07 12.50
CA LEU A 77 -4.03 -3.96 11.08
C LEU A 77 -4.60 -5.13 10.28
N ARG A 78 -4.48 -6.37 10.78
CA ARG A 78 -5.09 -7.55 10.14
C ARG A 78 -6.61 -7.46 10.07
N GLU A 79 -7.26 -7.04 11.16
CA GLU A 79 -8.72 -6.89 11.25
C GLU A 79 -9.27 -5.85 10.25
N ASN A 80 -8.43 -4.93 9.79
CA ASN A 80 -8.79 -3.88 8.83
C ASN A 80 -8.16 -4.09 7.44
N GLU A 81 -7.67 -5.30 7.16
CA GLU A 81 -7.06 -5.64 5.86
C GLU A 81 -5.90 -4.69 5.48
N ILE A 82 -5.15 -4.21 6.48
CA ILE A 82 -3.96 -3.39 6.28
C ILE A 82 -2.74 -4.29 6.20
N GLY A 83 -2.09 -4.28 5.03
CA GLY A 83 -0.90 -5.06 4.73
C GLY A 83 0.36 -4.22 4.54
N THR A 84 0.21 -2.90 4.35
CA THR A 84 1.34 -1.99 4.17
C THR A 84 1.38 -0.96 5.27
N VAL A 85 2.57 -0.70 5.82
CA VAL A 85 2.77 0.30 6.86
C VAL A 85 3.90 1.25 6.46
N TYR A 86 3.60 2.55 6.44
CA TYR A 86 4.59 3.62 6.27
C TYR A 86 4.99 4.12 7.66
N ALA A 87 6.07 3.57 8.21
CA ALA A 87 6.50 3.89 9.56
C ALA A 87 7.57 5.00 9.53
N TRP A 88 7.30 6.09 10.25
CA TRP A 88 8.17 7.26 10.29
C TRP A 88 9.59 6.93 10.74
N VAL A 89 10.59 7.36 9.98
CA VAL A 89 12.00 7.23 10.38
C VAL A 89 12.64 8.58 10.64
N SER A 90 12.54 9.50 9.67
CA SER A 90 13.24 10.78 9.72
C SER A 90 12.76 11.69 8.60
N TRP A 91 13.08 12.98 8.70
CA TRP A 91 13.18 13.86 7.53
C TRP A 91 14.60 14.39 7.34
N LEU A 92 14.93 14.75 6.10
CA LEU A 92 16.19 15.40 5.77
C LEU A 92 16.08 16.92 5.96
N GLN A 93 16.84 17.45 6.90
CA GLN A 93 16.80 18.88 7.25
C GLN A 93 17.52 19.75 6.21
N SER A 94 17.31 21.07 6.31
CA SER A 94 17.95 22.07 5.46
C SER A 94 19.48 22.08 5.56
N ASP A 95 20.04 21.62 6.68
CA ASP A 95 21.48 21.52 6.95
C ASP A 95 22.07 20.14 6.58
N ASN A 96 21.33 19.33 5.81
CA ASN A 96 21.74 17.99 5.38
C ASN A 96 21.86 16.95 6.52
N THR A 97 21.31 17.22 7.69
CA THR A 97 21.22 16.26 8.79
C THR A 97 19.87 15.54 8.83
N TRP A 98 19.87 14.28 9.29
CA TRP A 98 18.64 13.51 9.49
C TRP A 98 18.08 13.80 10.88
N ARG A 99 16.84 14.29 10.95
CA ARG A 99 16.19 14.59 12.21
C ARG A 99 15.89 13.33 13.00
N GLY A 100 16.15 13.35 14.30
CA GLY A 100 15.77 12.24 15.18
C GLY A 100 16.73 11.07 15.11
N ALA A 101 17.95 11.28 14.60
CA ALA A 101 19.00 10.27 14.52
C ALA A 101 19.34 9.65 15.89
N GLU A 102 19.11 10.38 16.98
CA GLU A 102 19.20 9.89 18.36
C GLU A 102 18.24 8.72 18.66
N ASN A 103 17.16 8.56 17.89
CA ASN A 103 16.12 7.54 18.09
C ASN A 103 16.27 6.32 17.17
N PHE A 104 17.31 6.25 16.34
CA PHE A 104 17.45 5.15 15.36
C PHE A 104 17.57 3.76 15.99
N ASP A 105 18.05 3.65 17.23
CA ASP A 105 17.99 2.39 17.99
C ASP A 105 16.55 1.97 18.30
N ALA A 106 15.67 2.93 18.65
CA ALA A 106 14.25 2.66 18.87
C ALA A 106 13.55 2.25 17.58
N VAL A 107 13.86 2.91 16.46
CA VAL A 107 13.34 2.55 15.13
C VAL A 107 13.70 1.10 14.78
N ARG A 108 14.97 0.71 14.94
CA ARG A 108 15.42 -0.68 14.71
C ARG A 108 14.69 -1.69 15.59
N ASN A 109 14.48 -1.35 16.86
CA ASN A 109 13.74 -2.20 17.77
C ASN A 109 12.28 -2.36 17.31
N PHE A 110 11.60 -1.26 16.95
CA PHE A 110 10.24 -1.32 16.42
C PHE A 110 10.15 -2.20 15.17
N VAL A 111 11.05 -2.04 14.20
CA VAL A 111 11.08 -2.88 12.98
C VAL A 111 11.20 -4.35 13.34
N SER A 112 12.13 -4.71 14.24
CA SER A 112 12.30 -6.10 14.67
C SER A 112 11.05 -6.67 15.35
N GLN A 113 10.41 -5.89 16.22
CA GLN A 113 9.18 -6.27 16.90
C GLN A 113 8.01 -6.43 15.93
N PHE A 114 7.84 -5.46 15.01
CA PHE A 114 6.79 -5.46 14.02
C PHE A 114 6.92 -6.64 13.05
N ASN A 115 8.10 -6.88 12.49
CA ASN A 115 8.35 -8.01 11.59
C ASN A 115 8.12 -9.36 12.28
N THR A 116 8.29 -9.43 13.61
CA THR A 116 7.96 -10.63 14.39
C THR A 116 6.45 -10.78 14.59
N ALA A 117 5.73 -9.68 14.84
CA ALA A 117 4.30 -9.69 15.10
C ALA A 117 3.43 -9.78 13.83
N TYR A 118 3.92 -9.26 12.71
CA TYR A 118 3.22 -9.19 11.42
C TYR A 118 4.14 -9.47 10.22
N PRO A 119 4.70 -10.70 10.11
CA PRO A 119 5.64 -11.05 9.04
C PRO A 119 5.03 -11.04 7.63
N GLU A 120 3.70 -11.03 7.50
CA GLU A 120 3.01 -10.98 6.22
C GLU A 120 2.80 -9.55 5.69
N ALA A 121 2.99 -8.52 6.52
CA ALA A 121 2.89 -7.12 6.13
C ALA A 121 4.20 -6.62 5.51
N ARG A 122 4.10 -5.55 4.73
CA ARG A 122 5.24 -4.75 4.26
C ARG A 122 5.42 -3.53 5.14
N LEU A 123 6.62 -3.38 5.70
CA LEU A 123 7.01 -2.22 6.47
C LEU A 123 7.97 -1.35 5.65
N TYR A 124 7.52 -0.17 5.27
CA TYR A 124 8.32 0.83 4.55
C TYR A 124 8.86 1.89 5.52
N ALA A 125 10.13 2.24 5.34
CA ALA A 125 10.74 3.37 6.02
C ALA A 125 10.21 4.68 5.43
N TRP A 126 9.39 5.42 6.17
CA TRP A 126 8.88 6.72 5.73
C TRP A 126 9.93 7.81 5.96
N LEU A 127 10.39 8.39 4.85
CA LEU A 127 11.40 9.44 4.78
C LEU A 127 10.77 10.76 4.27
N GLY A 128 10.76 11.79 5.12
CA GLY A 128 10.32 13.13 4.75
C GLY A 128 11.43 13.91 4.03
N LEU A 129 11.13 14.46 2.86
CA LEU A 129 12.10 15.08 1.97
C LEU A 129 11.57 16.44 1.47
N PRO A 130 11.57 17.47 2.34
CA PRO A 130 11.22 18.83 1.90
C PRO A 130 12.28 19.34 0.92
N VAL A 131 11.86 19.65 -0.30
CA VAL A 131 12.77 20.06 -1.39
C VAL A 131 12.72 21.53 -1.75
N ASN A 132 11.64 22.23 -1.37
CA ASN A 132 11.55 23.68 -1.46
C ASN A 132 11.80 24.31 -0.08
N LEU A 133 12.93 24.99 0.09
CA LEU A 133 13.35 25.60 1.35
C LEU A 133 13.22 27.14 1.35
N GLY A 134 12.52 27.72 0.37
CA GLY A 134 12.32 29.16 0.24
C GLY A 134 12.61 29.67 -1.17
N GLU A 135 12.59 31.01 -1.31
CA GLU A 135 12.85 31.70 -2.59
C GLU A 135 14.21 31.25 -3.16
N ASP A 136 14.18 30.65 -4.35
CA ASP A 136 15.31 30.11 -5.09
C ASP A 136 16.12 28.98 -4.39
N ASN A 137 15.53 28.30 -3.39
CA ASN A 137 16.19 27.18 -2.72
C ASN A 137 15.43 25.87 -2.97
N TYR A 138 15.58 25.38 -4.19
CA TYR A 138 15.15 24.05 -4.61
C TYR A 138 16.33 23.09 -4.54
N ARG A 139 16.13 21.87 -4.00
CA ARG A 139 17.23 20.95 -3.69
C ARG A 139 17.18 19.63 -4.44
N LEU A 140 16.16 19.40 -5.24
CA LEU A 140 16.03 18.11 -5.92
C LEU A 140 17.08 17.95 -7.03
N ASP A 141 17.57 19.06 -7.59
CA ASP A 141 18.67 19.13 -8.58
C ASP A 141 20.08 19.03 -7.95
N ASP A 142 20.19 18.96 -6.63
CA ASP A 142 21.46 18.78 -5.91
C ASP A 142 21.85 17.29 -5.83
N GLU A 143 22.94 16.92 -6.50
CA GLU A 143 23.48 15.56 -6.48
C GLU A 143 23.87 15.10 -5.06
N GLU A 144 24.32 16.00 -4.17
CA GLU A 144 24.63 15.65 -2.78
C GLU A 144 23.36 15.27 -2.02
N PHE A 145 22.28 16.02 -2.23
CA PHE A 145 20.97 15.70 -1.66
C PHE A 145 20.50 14.32 -2.14
N GLN A 146 20.54 14.06 -3.45
CA GLN A 146 20.12 12.78 -4.02
C GLN A 146 20.95 11.61 -3.46
N GLN A 147 22.28 11.76 -3.40
CA GLN A 147 23.16 10.73 -2.86
C GLN A 147 22.93 10.49 -1.37
N ARG A 148 22.62 11.54 -0.60
CA ARG A 148 22.32 11.43 0.83
C ARG A 148 21.02 10.66 1.07
N VAL A 149 19.97 10.96 0.31
CA VAL A 149 18.71 10.22 0.37
C VAL A 149 18.91 8.76 -0.01
N ALA A 150 19.66 8.48 -1.08
CA ALA A 150 19.91 7.12 -1.53
C ALA A 150 20.75 6.30 -0.53
N THR A 151 21.79 6.91 0.05
CA THR A 151 22.63 6.28 1.08
C THR A 151 21.81 5.94 2.33
N PHE A 152 20.94 6.86 2.78
CA PHE A 152 20.10 6.61 3.93
C PHE A 152 19.00 5.58 3.63
N SER A 153 18.44 5.60 2.42
CA SER A 153 17.50 4.57 1.93
C SER A 153 18.13 3.18 1.99
N GLN A 154 19.38 3.04 1.56
CA GLN A 154 20.13 1.79 1.69
C GLN A 154 20.31 1.38 3.16
N THR A 155 20.64 2.35 4.03
CA THR A 155 20.83 2.12 5.46
C THR A 155 19.55 1.60 6.12
N VAL A 156 18.40 2.23 5.89
CA VAL A 156 17.14 1.80 6.53
C VAL A 156 16.69 0.42 6.04
N VAL A 157 16.93 0.10 4.77
CA VAL A 157 16.61 -1.24 4.25
C VAL A 157 17.56 -2.30 4.82
N HIS A 158 18.88 -2.12 4.67
CA HIS A 158 19.84 -3.18 5.00
C HIS A 158 20.20 -3.27 6.49
N ASP A 159 20.29 -2.13 7.17
CA ASP A 159 20.75 -2.08 8.55
C ASP A 159 19.59 -2.01 9.54
N PHE A 160 18.44 -1.40 9.17
CA PHE A 160 17.29 -1.31 10.07
C PHE A 160 16.29 -2.44 9.83
N GLY A 161 16.30 -3.06 8.65
CA GLY A 161 15.48 -4.24 8.34
C GLY A 161 14.08 -3.93 7.79
N PHE A 162 13.88 -2.74 7.23
CA PHE A 162 12.67 -2.41 6.49
C PHE A 162 12.60 -3.17 5.15
N ASP A 163 11.40 -3.47 4.66
CA ASP A 163 11.18 -4.14 3.38
C ASP A 163 11.42 -3.20 2.18
N GLY A 164 11.40 -1.90 2.43
CA GLY A 164 11.53 -0.87 1.42
C GLY A 164 11.54 0.54 2.00
N VAL A 165 11.52 1.53 1.12
CA VAL A 165 11.41 2.94 1.48
C VAL A 165 10.11 3.56 0.96
N PHE A 166 9.51 4.42 1.77
CA PHE A 166 8.43 5.31 1.39
C PHE A 166 8.97 6.73 1.33
N LEU A 167 9.24 7.23 0.12
CA LEU A 167 9.79 8.56 -0.08
C LEU A 167 8.66 9.58 -0.13
N ASN A 168 8.61 10.47 0.86
CA ASN A 168 7.72 11.62 0.83
C ASN A 168 8.47 12.88 0.42
N VAL A 169 8.56 13.13 -0.90
CA VAL A 169 9.22 14.30 -1.49
C VAL A 169 8.18 15.38 -1.73
N GLU A 170 8.36 16.54 -1.11
CA GLU A 170 7.37 17.62 -1.20
C GLU A 170 8.02 19.01 -1.32
N PRO A 171 7.54 19.86 -2.25
CA PRO A 171 6.61 19.57 -3.35
C PRO A 171 7.32 18.86 -4.53
N VAL A 172 6.56 18.15 -5.38
CA VAL A 172 7.03 17.64 -6.69
C VAL A 172 6.07 18.09 -7.79
N TRP A 173 6.61 18.78 -8.79
CA TRP A 173 5.85 19.33 -9.90
C TRP A 173 5.80 18.38 -11.10
N ASP A 174 4.81 18.58 -11.97
CA ASP A 174 4.72 17.84 -13.23
C ASP A 174 6.00 17.99 -14.05
N GLY A 175 6.48 16.87 -14.60
CA GLY A 175 7.65 16.87 -15.47
C GLY A 175 8.99 17.07 -14.76
N ASP A 176 9.05 17.10 -13.43
CA ASP A 176 10.31 17.25 -12.70
C ASP A 176 11.23 16.04 -12.94
N THR A 177 12.28 16.26 -13.73
CA THR A 177 13.25 15.21 -14.07
C THR A 177 14.17 14.87 -12.92
N ASN A 178 14.41 15.79 -11.99
CA ASN A 178 15.27 15.57 -10.84
C ASN A 178 14.61 14.60 -9.85
N PHE A 179 13.27 14.61 -9.75
CA PHE A 179 12.54 13.58 -9.01
C PHE A 179 12.79 12.18 -9.61
N LEU A 180 12.73 12.06 -10.94
CA LEU A 180 13.01 10.79 -11.62
C LEU A 180 14.47 10.35 -11.43
N ASP A 181 15.41 11.30 -11.39
CA ASP A 181 16.83 11.01 -11.11
C ASP A 181 17.03 10.52 -9.67
N LEU A 182 16.38 11.17 -8.69
CA LEU A 182 16.37 10.69 -7.30
C LEU A 182 15.88 9.24 -7.21
N LEU A 183 14.76 8.90 -7.86
CA LEU A 183 14.22 7.53 -7.85
C LEU A 183 15.21 6.51 -8.43
N ARG A 184 15.94 6.86 -9.50
CA ARG A 184 16.97 5.99 -10.09
C ARG A 184 18.16 5.80 -9.17
N VAL A 185 18.62 6.85 -8.51
CA VAL A 185 19.77 6.79 -7.58
C VAL A 185 19.39 5.99 -6.33
N VAL A 186 18.16 6.15 -5.82
CA VAL A 186 17.61 5.34 -4.73
C VAL A 186 17.52 3.87 -5.14
N ARG A 187 16.90 3.55 -6.30
CA ARG A 187 16.82 2.17 -6.83
C ARG A 187 18.20 1.51 -6.93
N THR A 188 19.18 2.24 -7.45
CA THR A 188 20.56 1.76 -7.55
C THR A 188 21.15 1.43 -6.18
N SER A 189 20.80 2.20 -5.15
CA SER A 189 21.35 2.06 -3.80
C SER A 189 20.65 0.97 -2.97
N VAL A 190 19.33 0.83 -3.08
CA VAL A 190 18.55 -0.19 -2.34
C VAL A 190 18.49 -1.54 -3.07
N GLY A 191 18.78 -1.55 -4.37
CA GLY A 191 18.76 -2.74 -5.22
C GLY A 191 17.37 -3.10 -5.78
N GLU A 192 17.33 -4.17 -6.56
CA GLU A 192 16.13 -4.63 -7.29
C GLU A 192 15.11 -5.36 -6.41
N THR A 193 15.46 -5.70 -5.17
CA THR A 193 14.61 -6.51 -4.29
C THR A 193 13.85 -5.69 -3.26
N ALA A 194 14.44 -4.57 -2.81
CA ALA A 194 13.79 -3.66 -1.89
C ALA A 194 12.69 -2.87 -2.62
N SER A 195 11.54 -2.70 -1.98
CA SER A 195 10.45 -1.96 -2.61
C SER A 195 10.64 -0.45 -2.47
N ILE A 196 10.27 0.31 -3.50
CA ILE A 196 10.20 1.78 -3.48
C ILE A 196 8.73 2.18 -3.61
N SER A 197 8.20 2.75 -2.52
CA SER A 197 6.92 3.43 -2.50
C SER A 197 7.15 4.94 -2.44
N VAL A 198 6.27 5.72 -3.07
CA VAL A 198 6.38 7.18 -3.13
C VAL A 198 5.07 7.85 -2.78
N ALA A 199 5.15 8.94 -2.04
CA ALA A 199 4.04 9.84 -1.83
C ALA A 199 3.80 10.64 -3.11
N ILE A 200 2.56 10.62 -3.59
CA ILE A 200 2.16 11.28 -4.83
C ILE A 200 1.19 12.40 -4.48
N PRO A 201 1.46 13.65 -4.90
CA PRO A 201 0.48 14.72 -4.78
C PRO A 201 -0.76 14.39 -5.61
N PRO A 202 -1.96 14.75 -5.14
CA PRO A 202 -3.15 14.59 -5.93
C PRO A 202 -3.14 15.60 -7.09
N ASP A 203 -3.94 15.34 -8.12
CA ASP A 203 -4.25 16.33 -9.14
C ASP A 203 -5.19 17.39 -8.54
N TRP A 204 -4.64 18.40 -7.86
CA TRP A 204 -5.41 19.42 -7.17
C TRP A 204 -6.27 20.27 -8.12
N SER A 205 -5.84 20.47 -9.36
CA SER A 205 -6.63 21.13 -10.41
C SER A 205 -7.00 20.15 -11.55
N PRO A 206 -8.05 19.31 -11.37
CA PRO A 206 -8.48 18.35 -12.38
C PRO A 206 -8.71 18.95 -13.77
N LEU A 207 -8.40 18.18 -14.82
CA LEU A 207 -8.55 18.62 -16.21
C LEU A 207 -9.80 18.02 -16.85
N GLY A 208 -10.54 18.85 -17.60
CA GLY A 208 -11.65 18.39 -18.44
C GLY A 208 -12.91 17.92 -17.70
N VAL A 209 -13.02 18.23 -16.41
CA VAL A 209 -14.14 17.84 -15.53
C VAL A 209 -14.69 19.06 -14.78
N ASP A 210 -15.96 19.00 -14.40
CA ASP A 210 -16.65 20.06 -13.65
C ASP A 210 -16.47 19.84 -12.14
N ILE A 211 -15.24 20.04 -11.68
CA ILE A 211 -14.86 20.00 -10.25
C ILE A 211 -14.30 21.39 -9.89
N PRO A 212 -14.78 22.04 -8.81
CA PRO A 212 -14.26 23.33 -8.39
C PRO A 212 -12.76 23.27 -8.08
N VAL A 213 -12.02 24.31 -8.46
CA VAL A 213 -10.62 24.52 -8.03
C VAL A 213 -10.63 25.62 -6.97
N PRO A 214 -10.35 25.30 -5.69
CA PRO A 214 -10.37 26.29 -4.61
C PRO A 214 -9.34 27.41 -4.80
N PRO A 215 -9.57 28.62 -4.25
CA PRO A 215 -8.71 29.79 -4.51
C PRO A 215 -7.24 29.65 -4.12
N LEU A 216 -6.90 28.71 -3.24
CA LEU A 216 -5.53 28.45 -2.78
C LEU A 216 -4.76 27.49 -3.68
N ILE A 217 -5.49 26.79 -4.56
CA ILE A 217 -4.91 25.85 -5.52
C ILE A 217 -4.70 26.60 -6.83
N GLU A 218 -3.43 26.73 -7.22
CA GLU A 218 -3.07 27.29 -8.51
C GLU A 218 -3.49 26.34 -9.64
N PRO A 219 -4.07 26.83 -10.74
CA PRO A 219 -4.32 26.01 -11.93
C PRO A 219 -3.03 25.41 -12.49
N GLY A 220 -3.10 24.15 -12.92
CA GLY A 220 -1.93 23.43 -13.45
C GLY A 220 -1.18 22.60 -12.40
N THR A 221 -1.75 22.46 -11.20
CA THR A 221 -1.30 21.57 -10.12
C THR A 221 -1.74 20.12 -10.36
N VAL A 222 -1.51 19.63 -11.58
CA VAL A 222 -1.91 18.32 -12.09
C VAL A 222 -0.72 17.68 -12.79
N TRP A 223 -0.45 16.40 -12.51
CA TRP A 223 0.55 15.68 -13.26
C TRP A 223 -0.04 15.20 -14.59
N GLN A 224 0.69 15.41 -15.67
CA GLN A 224 0.33 14.87 -16.97
C GLN A 224 0.44 13.35 -16.95
N ARG A 225 -0.35 12.68 -17.79
CA ARG A 225 -0.36 11.22 -17.92
C ARG A 225 1.04 10.65 -18.09
N GLU A 226 1.85 11.25 -18.97
CA GLU A 226 3.20 10.80 -19.28
C GLU A 226 4.14 10.90 -18.08
N TYR A 227 3.93 11.88 -17.19
CA TYR A 227 4.75 12.01 -15.99
C TYR A 227 4.38 10.96 -14.94
N LYS A 228 3.06 10.73 -14.72
CA LYS A 228 2.58 9.62 -13.88
C LYS A 228 3.18 8.28 -14.33
N GLN A 229 3.19 8.05 -15.63
CA GLN A 229 3.77 6.84 -16.22
C GLN A 229 5.26 6.70 -15.97
N ARG A 230 6.03 7.79 -16.09
CA ARG A 230 7.48 7.78 -15.80
C ARG A 230 7.78 7.49 -14.33
N VAL A 231 6.96 8.01 -13.41
CA VAL A 231 7.09 7.72 -11.98
C VAL A 231 6.74 6.27 -11.69
N ALA A 232 5.63 5.77 -12.26
CA ALA A 232 5.21 4.37 -12.11
C ALA A 232 6.33 3.41 -12.54
N LEU A 233 6.94 3.62 -13.72
CA LEU A 233 8.04 2.77 -14.21
C LEU A 233 9.29 2.72 -13.30
N LEU A 234 9.42 3.61 -12.32
CA LEU A 234 10.55 3.68 -11.39
C LEU A 234 10.18 3.23 -9.96
N THR A 235 8.92 2.89 -9.70
CA THR A 235 8.39 2.65 -8.36
C THR A 235 7.54 1.37 -8.31
N ASP A 236 7.51 0.73 -7.14
CA ASP A 236 6.69 -0.47 -6.90
C ASP A 236 5.30 -0.09 -6.38
N GLU A 237 5.18 1.07 -5.75
CA GLU A 237 3.92 1.60 -5.25
C GLU A 237 3.88 3.14 -5.33
N MET A 238 2.71 3.66 -5.69
CA MET A 238 2.39 5.08 -5.70
C MET A 238 1.22 5.33 -4.75
N ALA A 239 1.48 6.05 -3.65
CA ALA A 239 0.45 6.42 -2.68
C ALA A 239 -0.08 7.82 -2.99
N VAL A 240 -1.26 7.91 -3.58
CA VAL A 240 -1.90 9.18 -3.95
C VAL A 240 -2.47 9.84 -2.68
N MET A 241 -1.87 10.94 -2.25
CA MET A 241 -2.24 11.69 -1.04
C MET A 241 -3.46 12.58 -1.29
N ALA A 242 -4.61 11.93 -1.51
CA ALA A 242 -5.84 12.56 -1.98
C ALA A 242 -6.63 13.30 -0.88
N TYR A 243 -5.96 14.25 -0.23
CA TYR A 243 -6.46 15.12 0.84
C TYR A 243 -5.82 16.52 0.73
N ASN A 244 -6.24 17.45 1.60
CA ASN A 244 -5.95 18.87 1.47
C ASN A 244 -6.50 19.45 0.16
N SER A 245 -7.75 19.11 -0.15
CA SER A 245 -8.40 19.53 -1.39
C SER A 245 -8.81 21.00 -1.37
N GLY A 246 -9.10 21.56 -0.18
CA GLY A 246 -9.69 22.88 -0.01
C GLY A 246 -11.14 23.00 -0.49
N LEU A 247 -11.80 21.88 -0.80
CA LEU A 247 -13.19 21.84 -1.26
C LEU A 247 -14.15 22.15 -0.10
N SER A 248 -15.34 22.62 -0.45
CA SER A 248 -16.35 23.09 0.52
C SER A 248 -17.62 22.24 0.56
N SER A 249 -17.65 21.14 -0.21
CA SER A 249 -18.81 20.26 -0.33
C SER A 249 -18.37 18.79 -0.42
N PRO A 250 -18.97 17.88 0.37
CA PRO A 250 -18.74 16.44 0.24
C PRO A 250 -18.94 15.92 -1.18
N ASP A 251 -19.98 16.38 -1.88
CA ASP A 251 -20.28 15.93 -3.25
C ASP A 251 -19.17 16.28 -4.24
N ASP A 252 -18.51 17.42 -4.06
CA ASP A 252 -17.39 17.82 -4.91
C ASP A 252 -16.11 17.06 -4.53
N TYR A 253 -15.91 16.76 -3.25
CA TYR A 253 -14.82 15.90 -2.79
C TYR A 253 -14.96 14.46 -3.30
N VAL A 254 -16.17 13.90 -3.31
CA VAL A 254 -16.48 12.57 -3.89
C VAL A 254 -16.09 12.54 -5.37
N LYS A 255 -16.48 13.56 -6.16
CA LYS A 255 -16.08 13.65 -7.57
C LYS A 255 -14.57 13.80 -7.72
N TRP A 256 -13.95 14.65 -6.89
CA TRP A 256 -12.52 14.89 -6.92
C TRP A 256 -11.73 13.60 -6.62
N MET A 257 -12.18 12.81 -5.64
CA MET A 257 -11.65 11.47 -5.35
C MET A 257 -11.80 10.52 -6.52
N ALA A 258 -13.00 10.44 -7.10
CA ALA A 258 -13.25 9.58 -8.24
C ALA A 258 -12.28 9.89 -9.41
N TYR A 259 -12.06 11.20 -9.67
CA TYR A 259 -11.09 11.67 -10.64
C TYR A 259 -9.65 11.24 -10.30
N GLN A 260 -9.21 11.33 -9.04
CA GLN A 260 -7.87 10.86 -8.65
C GLN A 260 -7.70 9.39 -8.98
N VAL A 261 -8.65 8.54 -8.56
CA VAL A 261 -8.59 7.10 -8.81
C VAL A 261 -8.53 6.80 -10.30
N GLU A 262 -9.47 7.34 -11.10
CA GLU A 262 -9.52 7.08 -12.55
C GLU A 262 -8.26 7.58 -13.27
N SER A 263 -7.81 8.80 -12.95
CA SER A 263 -6.69 9.46 -13.60
C SER A 263 -5.37 8.70 -13.40
N PHE A 264 -5.08 8.28 -12.17
CA PHE A 264 -3.87 7.51 -11.87
C PHE A 264 -3.98 6.05 -12.34
N ALA A 265 -5.11 5.38 -12.10
CA ALA A 265 -5.32 4.00 -12.53
C ALA A 265 -5.17 3.85 -14.05
N SER A 266 -5.83 4.71 -14.83
CA SER A 266 -5.74 4.69 -16.29
C SER A 266 -4.33 4.96 -16.80
N ALA A 267 -3.59 5.87 -16.15
CA ALA A 267 -2.21 6.16 -16.55
C ALA A 267 -1.29 4.94 -16.35
N VAL A 268 -1.44 4.21 -15.24
CA VAL A 268 -0.64 3.01 -14.95
C VAL A 268 -1.07 1.81 -15.79
N ALA A 269 -2.37 1.62 -16.02
CA ALA A 269 -2.89 0.46 -16.76
C ALA A 269 -2.44 0.37 -18.22
N GLU A 270 -2.01 1.48 -18.80
CA GLU A 270 -1.42 1.52 -20.15
C GLU A 270 0.04 0.99 -20.19
N LEU A 271 0.63 0.72 -19.03
CA LEU A 271 2.00 0.23 -18.89
C LEU A 271 2.02 -1.28 -18.65
N ASP A 272 3.05 -1.94 -19.16
CA ASP A 272 3.46 -3.28 -18.71
C ASP A 272 4.33 -3.15 -17.45
N ALA A 273 3.77 -2.54 -16.40
CA ALA A 273 4.45 -2.23 -15.14
C ALA A 273 3.81 -2.97 -13.95
N SER A 274 4.61 -3.25 -12.92
CA SER A 274 4.16 -3.91 -11.69
C SER A 274 3.77 -2.96 -10.55
N THR A 275 3.72 -1.65 -10.83
CA THR A 275 3.42 -0.61 -9.84
C THR A 275 1.98 -0.73 -9.38
N ASN A 276 1.79 -0.67 -8.06
CA ASN A 276 0.46 -0.63 -7.46
C ASN A 276 0.12 0.79 -7.02
N LEU A 277 -1.16 1.13 -7.09
CA LEU A 277 -1.70 2.37 -6.54
C LEU A 277 -2.36 2.09 -5.20
N VAL A 278 -2.16 3.01 -4.25
CA VAL A 278 -3.01 3.12 -3.07
C VAL A 278 -3.51 4.55 -2.95
N ILE A 279 -4.76 4.71 -2.50
CA ILE A 279 -5.43 6.00 -2.44
C ILE A 279 -5.58 6.43 -0.97
N GLY A 280 -5.05 7.61 -0.64
CA GLY A 280 -5.10 8.17 0.70
C GLY A 280 -6.53 8.51 1.16
N ILE A 281 -6.85 8.17 2.40
CA ILE A 281 -8.06 8.56 3.11
C ILE A 281 -7.66 9.45 4.29
N PRO A 282 -8.12 10.71 4.35
CA PRO A 282 -7.86 11.58 5.50
C PRO A 282 -8.71 11.18 6.70
N THR A 283 -8.08 11.20 7.88
CA THR A 283 -8.71 10.94 9.20
C THR A 283 -8.20 11.92 10.26
N TYR A 284 -7.79 13.12 9.84
CA TYR A 284 -7.20 14.12 10.73
C TYR A 284 -8.14 15.27 11.02
N ASP A 285 -7.86 15.95 12.14
CA ASP A 285 -8.66 17.07 12.58
C ASP A 285 -8.60 18.24 11.59
N ALA A 286 -9.57 19.15 11.70
CA ALA A 286 -9.68 20.29 10.80
C ALA A 286 -8.39 21.13 10.71
N GLU A 287 -7.95 21.38 9.48
CA GLU A 287 -6.85 22.32 9.16
C GLU A 287 -7.34 23.36 8.14
N PRO A 288 -8.25 24.28 8.52
CA PRO A 288 -8.79 25.25 7.58
C PRO A 288 -7.69 26.23 7.13
N PRO A 289 -7.68 26.64 5.85
CA PRO A 289 -8.67 26.32 4.82
C PRO A 289 -8.38 25.07 3.98
N ALA A 290 -7.30 24.33 4.28
CA ALA A 290 -6.83 23.20 3.47
C ALA A 290 -7.68 21.95 3.64
N HIS A 291 -8.13 21.66 4.87
CA HIS A 291 -8.88 20.47 5.23
C HIS A 291 -10.07 20.79 6.14
N ASP A 292 -11.23 20.25 5.79
CA ASP A 292 -12.46 20.29 6.59
C ASP A 292 -13.02 18.87 6.74
N PRO A 293 -13.04 18.27 7.95
CA PRO A 293 -13.53 16.91 8.16
C PRO A 293 -15.04 16.76 7.91
N ALA A 294 -15.80 17.86 7.79
CA ALA A 294 -17.17 17.79 7.31
C ALA A 294 -17.28 17.48 5.80
N VAL A 295 -16.19 17.69 5.05
CA VAL A 295 -16.06 17.49 3.60
C VAL A 295 -15.16 16.30 3.28
N GLU A 296 -13.94 16.33 3.83
CA GLU A 296 -12.88 15.35 3.63
C GLU A 296 -12.90 14.36 4.81
N ASN A 297 -13.68 13.29 4.69
CA ASN A 297 -13.82 12.26 5.72
C ASN A 297 -13.86 10.86 5.09
N VAL A 298 -13.77 9.84 5.95
CA VAL A 298 -13.80 8.42 5.54
C VAL A 298 -14.96 8.12 4.59
N THR A 299 -16.18 8.54 4.92
CA THR A 299 -17.37 8.24 4.10
C THR A 299 -17.27 8.86 2.70
N SER A 300 -16.97 10.16 2.64
CA SER A 300 -16.88 10.86 1.36
C SER A 300 -15.70 10.36 0.52
N ALA A 301 -14.58 10.01 1.17
CA ALA A 301 -13.43 9.40 0.51
C ALA A 301 -13.78 8.03 -0.07
N VAL A 302 -14.40 7.14 0.71
CA VAL A 302 -14.80 5.79 0.29
C VAL A 302 -15.81 5.85 -0.87
N ASP A 303 -16.81 6.73 -0.80
CA ASP A 303 -17.78 6.90 -1.88
C ASP A 303 -17.12 7.37 -3.17
N GLY A 304 -16.18 8.32 -3.08
CA GLY A 304 -15.41 8.81 -4.21
C GLY A 304 -14.49 7.75 -4.80
N ILE A 305 -13.77 7.00 -3.95
CA ILE A 305 -12.88 5.92 -4.37
C ILE A 305 -13.68 4.82 -5.09
N ARG A 306 -14.81 4.36 -4.52
CA ARG A 306 -15.68 3.37 -5.17
C ARG A 306 -16.19 3.85 -6.52
N THR A 307 -16.60 5.11 -6.59
CA THR A 307 -17.06 5.73 -7.84
C THR A 307 -15.92 5.74 -8.88
N GLY A 308 -14.71 6.14 -8.48
CA GLY A 308 -13.54 6.16 -9.35
C GLY A 308 -13.09 4.77 -9.81
N LEU A 309 -13.15 3.75 -8.94
CA LEU A 309 -12.88 2.36 -9.30
C LEU A 309 -13.87 1.86 -10.36
N LEU A 310 -15.15 2.20 -10.21
CA LEU A 310 -16.18 1.86 -11.22
C LEU A 310 -15.92 2.58 -12.56
N GLN A 311 -15.47 3.83 -12.52
CA GLN A 311 -15.14 4.63 -13.71
C GLN A 311 -13.89 4.10 -14.43
N ALA A 312 -12.86 3.70 -13.66
CA ALA A 312 -11.61 3.16 -14.17
C ALA A 312 -11.78 1.82 -14.93
N GLY A 313 -12.85 1.07 -14.67
CA GLY A 313 -13.09 -0.22 -15.31
C GLY A 313 -11.96 -1.21 -15.02
N ASP A 314 -11.41 -1.84 -16.06
CA ASP A 314 -10.31 -2.81 -15.92
C ASP A 314 -9.02 -2.15 -15.34
N ALA A 315 -8.85 -0.84 -15.48
CA ALA A 315 -7.70 -0.14 -14.89
C ALA A 315 -7.75 -0.15 -13.35
N ALA A 316 -8.92 -0.40 -12.75
CA ALA A 316 -9.07 -0.53 -11.30
C ALA A 316 -8.22 -1.65 -10.69
N ASP A 317 -7.80 -2.65 -11.47
CA ASP A 317 -6.93 -3.74 -11.01
C ASP A 317 -5.55 -3.25 -10.53
N PHE A 318 -5.13 -2.05 -10.93
CA PHE A 318 -3.89 -1.42 -10.47
C PHE A 318 -4.06 -0.69 -9.13
N VAL A 319 -5.30 -0.45 -8.67
CA VAL A 319 -5.58 0.15 -7.38
C VAL A 319 -5.71 -0.97 -6.35
N ARG A 320 -4.61 -1.23 -5.64
CA ARG A 320 -4.53 -2.31 -4.66
C ARG A 320 -5.49 -2.11 -3.49
N GLY A 321 -5.64 -0.88 -3.04
CA GLY A 321 -6.49 -0.53 -1.91
C GLY A 321 -6.34 0.93 -1.50
N VAL A 322 -6.61 1.20 -0.23
CA VAL A 322 -6.62 2.55 0.33
C VAL A 322 -5.63 2.68 1.49
N ALA A 323 -5.22 3.90 1.78
CA ALA A 323 -4.21 4.20 2.79
C ALA A 323 -4.75 5.21 3.81
N ILE A 324 -4.88 4.82 5.09
CA ILE A 324 -5.38 5.73 6.13
C ILE A 324 -4.27 6.68 6.57
N PHE A 325 -4.48 7.98 6.36
CA PHE A 325 -3.62 9.04 6.89
C PHE A 325 -4.34 9.74 8.07
N ALA A 326 -3.98 9.47 9.33
CA ALA A 326 -2.95 8.55 9.81
C ALA A 326 -3.30 7.98 11.20
N GLU A 327 -2.64 6.91 11.66
CA GLU A 327 -3.08 6.16 12.86
C GLU A 327 -3.23 7.00 14.13
N TRP A 328 -2.36 7.99 14.33
CA TRP A 328 -2.39 8.85 15.51
C TRP A 328 -3.52 9.89 15.49
N GLU A 329 -4.12 10.11 14.32
CA GLU A 329 -5.28 10.98 14.12
C GLU A 329 -6.60 10.18 14.08
N THR A 330 -6.55 8.94 13.56
CA THR A 330 -7.75 8.13 13.33
C THR A 330 -8.46 7.73 14.63
N ASP A 331 -9.66 8.26 14.84
CA ASP A 331 -10.46 7.98 16.03
C ASP A 331 -11.29 6.69 15.92
N THR A 332 -11.96 6.30 17.03
CA THR A 332 -12.79 5.07 17.05
C THR A 332 -13.98 5.11 16.10
N THR A 333 -14.51 6.30 15.80
CA THR A 333 -15.62 6.51 14.88
C THR A 333 -15.15 6.29 13.45
N GLU A 334 -14.01 6.87 13.08
CA GLU A 334 -13.40 6.73 11.76
C GLU A 334 -12.96 5.30 11.48
N TRP A 335 -12.39 4.61 12.48
CA TRP A 335 -12.13 3.17 12.38
C TRP A 335 -13.40 2.36 12.12
N ALA A 336 -14.50 2.71 12.82
CA ALA A 336 -15.78 2.02 12.62
C ALA A 336 -16.39 2.31 11.24
N GLN A 337 -16.27 3.55 10.75
CA GLN A 337 -16.67 3.93 9.39
C GLN A 337 -15.85 3.20 8.35
N PHE A 338 -14.52 3.20 8.49
CA PHE A 338 -13.61 2.50 7.58
C PHE A 338 -13.95 1.01 7.52
N ASN A 339 -14.16 0.39 8.68
CA ASN A 339 -14.53 -1.01 8.72
C ASN A 339 -15.90 -1.26 8.07
N ALA A 340 -16.93 -0.49 8.41
CA ALA A 340 -18.29 -0.69 7.90
C ALA A 340 -18.44 -0.35 6.41
N GLU A 341 -17.69 0.62 5.93
CA GLU A 341 -17.88 1.19 4.60
C GLU A 341 -16.82 0.70 3.60
N TRP A 342 -15.63 0.27 4.01
CA TRP A 342 -14.60 -0.23 3.11
C TRP A 342 -14.33 -1.74 3.28
N VAL A 343 -14.05 -2.19 4.51
CA VAL A 343 -13.58 -3.56 4.78
C VAL A 343 -14.73 -4.58 4.77
N ALA A 344 -15.80 -4.31 5.51
CA ALA A 344 -16.98 -5.15 5.60
C ALA A 344 -17.84 -4.96 4.34
N LYS A 345 -17.49 -5.67 3.27
CA LYS A 345 -18.27 -5.68 2.02
C LYS A 345 -19.69 -6.20 2.20
#